data_AF-A0A931QUH0-F1
#
_entry.id   AF-A0A931QUH0-F1
#
_cell.length_a   1.000
_cell.length_b   1.000
_cell.length_c   1.000
_cell.angle_alpha   90.00
_cell.angle_beta   90.00
_cell.angle_gamma   90.00
#
_symmetry.space_group_name_H-M   'P 1'
#
loop_
_entity.id
_entity.type
_entity.pdbx_description
1 polymer ?
#
loop_
_entity_poly.entity_id
_entity_poly.type
_entity_poly.pdbx_seq_one_letter_code
_entity_poly.pdbx_strand_id
1 'polypeptide(L)'
;MNTGGILLIVGGALAAIAAILYFDWLAQRKKLVVAPGVNTKAADKSRLPQPLGQNAQEDVEHIFNEDFREELRNRGRLHFEKIIGENAMFLQQDLRQTTTELNEYMRAEITRTLQIEFKKYEQSITDAKQLALDSIEKTVTTIEQQRLVLESQMQNQAKSQRDQIIERFEAQMANVINHYVMQAIGNQIDLSDQLEFILGELESNKAAIIEDIKRGA
;
A
#
# COMPACT_ATOMS: atom_id res chain seq x y z
N MET A 1 -27.84 3.63 -14.95
CA MET A 1 -27.59 3.23 -16.36
C MET A 1 -28.92 3.12 -17.06
N ASN A 2 -29.11 3.90 -18.13
CA ASN A 2 -30.42 4.14 -18.74
C ASN A 2 -30.85 2.94 -19.59
N THR A 3 -31.97 2.30 -19.23
CA THR A 3 -32.50 1.08 -19.87
C THR A 3 -32.77 1.24 -21.37
N GLY A 4 -33.05 2.47 -21.82
CA GLY A 4 -33.21 2.78 -23.25
C GLY A 4 -31.94 2.66 -24.10
N GLY A 5 -30.75 2.84 -23.51
CA GLY A 5 -29.48 2.74 -24.26
C GLY A 5 -29.10 1.31 -24.61
N ILE A 6 -29.44 0.35 -23.75
CA ILE A 6 -29.14 -1.08 -23.95
C ILE A 6 -30.04 -1.67 -25.06
N LEU A 7 -31.31 -1.25 -25.11
CA LEU A 7 -32.24 -1.69 -26.15
C LEU A 7 -31.81 -1.26 -27.57
N LEU A 8 -31.24 -0.07 -27.73
CA LEU A 8 -30.75 0.39 -29.02
C LEU A 8 -29.49 -0.37 -29.49
N ILE A 9 -28.59 -0.71 -28.57
CA ILE A 9 -27.38 -1.46 -28.90
C ILE A 9 -27.71 -2.91 -29.26
N VAL A 10 -28.62 -3.55 -28.51
CA VAL A 10 -29.07 -4.92 -28.79
C VAL A 10 -29.87 -4.99 -30.10
N GLY A 11 -30.74 -4.00 -30.36
CA GLY A 11 -31.49 -3.89 -31.62
C GLY A 11 -30.58 -3.70 -32.83
N GLY A 12 -29.54 -2.85 -32.71
CA GLY A 12 -28.55 -2.64 -33.76
C GLY A 12 -27.71 -3.88 -34.07
N ALA A 13 -27.31 -4.64 -33.04
CA ALA A 13 -26.53 -5.86 -33.21
C ALA A 13 -27.33 -6.97 -33.93
N LEU A 14 -28.62 -7.13 -33.62
CA LEU A 14 -29.47 -8.12 -34.28
C LEU A 14 -29.73 -7.79 -35.75
N ALA A 15 -29.90 -6.51 -36.10
CA ALA A 15 -30.08 -6.08 -37.48
C ALA A 15 -28.81 -6.33 -38.34
N ALA A 16 -27.62 -6.15 -37.78
CA ALA A 16 -26.36 -6.42 -38.47
C ALA A 16 -26.17 -7.91 -38.78
N ILE A 17 -26.53 -8.80 -37.83
CA ILE A 17 -26.45 -10.25 -38.03
C ILE A 17 -27.42 -10.71 -39.12
N ALA A 18 -28.64 -10.18 -39.16
CA ALA A 18 -29.62 -10.50 -40.19
C ALA A 18 -29.15 -10.07 -41.60
N ALA A 19 -28.47 -8.92 -41.72
CA ALA A 19 -27.93 -8.44 -42.99
C ALA A 19 -26.81 -9.34 -43.53
N ILE A 20 -25.93 -9.84 -42.65
CA ILE A 20 -24.83 -10.75 -43.03
C ILE A 20 -25.39 -12.08 -43.54
N LEU A 21 -26.36 -12.67 -42.82
CA LEU A 21 -26.99 -13.92 -43.24
C LEU A 21 -27.77 -13.79 -44.56
N TYR A 22 -28.41 -12.64 -44.80
CA TYR A 22 -29.08 -12.38 -46.08
C TYR A 22 -28.08 -12.29 -47.24
N PHE A 23 -26.93 -11.67 -47.03
CA PHE A 23 -25.89 -11.54 -48.05
C PHE A 23 -25.27 -12.89 -48.43
N ASP A 24 -25.04 -13.75 -47.44
CA ASP A 24 -24.47 -15.09 -47.65
C ASP A 24 -25.45 -16.01 -48.39
N TRP A 25 -26.75 -15.92 -48.10
CA TRP A 25 -27.80 -16.62 -48.83
C TRP A 25 -27.91 -16.17 -50.30
N LEU A 26 -27.76 -14.86 -50.57
CA LEU A 26 -27.78 -14.32 -51.93
C LEU A 26 -26.56 -14.78 -52.75
N ALA A 27 -25.40 -14.92 -52.12
CA ALA A 27 -24.18 -15.41 -52.75
C ALA A 27 -24.27 -16.89 -53.13
N GLN A 28 -24.89 -17.73 -52.29
CA GLN A 28 -25.08 -19.16 -52.58
C GLN A 28 -26.06 -19.41 -53.72
N ARG A 29 -27.11 -18.57 -53.89
CA ARG A 29 -28.05 -18.69 -55.00
C ARG A 29 -27.43 -18.47 -56.38
N LYS A 30 -26.32 -17.72 -56.48
CA LYS A 30 -25.63 -17.47 -57.77
C LYS A 30 -24.70 -18.60 -58.21
N LYS A 31 -24.42 -19.60 -57.37
CA LYS A 31 -23.54 -20.75 -57.69
C LYS A 31 -24.27 -21.99 -58.24
N LEU A 32 -25.58 -21.91 -58.48
CA LEU A 32 -26.42 -23.07 -58.88
C LEU A 32 -26.93 -23.05 -60.34
N VAL A 33 -26.26 -22.33 -61.26
CA VAL A 33 -26.56 -22.40 -62.70
C VAL A 33 -25.29 -22.73 -63.48
N VAL A 34 -24.96 -24.03 -63.57
CA VAL A 34 -24.13 -24.59 -64.64
C VAL A 34 -24.86 -25.83 -65.16
N ALA A 35 -25.33 -25.73 -66.40
CA ALA A 35 -26.03 -26.76 -67.15
C ALA A 35 -25.05 -27.82 -67.72
N PRO A 36 -25.55 -28.97 -68.21
CA PRO A 36 -24.79 -30.21 -68.35
C PRO A 36 -24.08 -30.34 -69.71
N GLY A 37 -22.88 -30.94 -69.69
CA GLY A 37 -22.10 -31.27 -70.88
C GLY A 37 -22.13 -32.77 -71.19
N VAL A 38 -22.89 -33.14 -72.21
CA VAL A 38 -22.95 -34.46 -72.85
C VAL A 38 -21.63 -34.78 -73.55
N ASN A 39 -21.13 -36.01 -73.41
CA ASN A 39 -20.32 -36.68 -74.43
C ASN A 39 -20.39 -38.20 -74.26
N THR A 40 -21.41 -38.80 -74.87
CA THR A 40 -21.47 -40.23 -75.18
C THR A 40 -20.79 -40.47 -76.53
N LYS A 41 -19.63 -41.13 -76.52
CA LYS A 41 -19.14 -41.85 -77.71
C LYS A 41 -19.19 -43.34 -77.41
N ALA A 42 -20.02 -44.01 -78.19
CA ALA A 42 -20.21 -45.44 -78.22
C ALA A 42 -19.14 -46.11 -79.10
N ALA A 43 -19.02 -47.42 -78.85
CA ALA A 43 -18.41 -48.47 -79.68
C ALA A 43 -16.88 -48.60 -79.63
N ASP A 44 -16.41 -49.59 -78.86
CA ASP A 44 -15.81 -50.76 -79.50
C ASP A 44 -16.09 -52.03 -78.67
N LYS A 45 -16.87 -52.95 -79.25
CA LYS A 45 -17.18 -54.29 -78.72
C LYS A 45 -16.50 -55.29 -79.66
N SER A 46 -15.22 -55.53 -79.46
CA SER A 46 -14.51 -56.66 -80.08
C SER A 46 -13.14 -56.84 -79.43
N ARG A 47 -13.07 -57.69 -78.40
CA ARG A 47 -11.90 -58.51 -78.04
C ARG A 47 -12.28 -59.39 -76.84
N LEU A 48 -12.27 -60.69 -77.08
CA LEU A 48 -12.42 -61.74 -76.06
C LEU A 48 -11.28 -61.64 -75.03
N PRO A 49 -11.52 -62.06 -73.77
CA PRO A 49 -10.60 -61.82 -72.66
C PRO A 49 -9.34 -62.68 -72.78
N GLN A 50 -8.22 -62.04 -73.09
CA GLN A 50 -6.89 -62.47 -72.65
C GLN A 50 -6.82 -62.30 -71.11
N PRO A 51 -5.99 -63.08 -70.38
CA PRO A 51 -6.06 -63.13 -68.92
C PRO A 51 -5.84 -61.75 -68.33
N LEU A 52 -6.94 -61.14 -67.85
CA LEU A 52 -7.01 -59.82 -67.21
C LEU A 52 -6.00 -59.65 -66.07
N GLY A 53 -5.46 -60.75 -65.53
CA GLY A 53 -4.43 -60.74 -64.51
C GLY A 53 -3.07 -60.24 -64.98
N GLN A 54 -2.61 -60.57 -66.20
CA GLN A 54 -1.26 -60.19 -66.65
C GLN A 54 -1.15 -58.72 -67.04
N ASN A 55 -2.12 -58.21 -67.82
CA ASN A 55 -2.15 -56.80 -68.20
C ASN A 55 -2.43 -55.89 -66.99
N ALA A 56 -3.20 -56.35 -66.00
CA ALA A 56 -3.39 -55.61 -64.75
C ALA A 56 -2.13 -55.61 -63.87
N GLN A 57 -1.32 -56.67 -63.90
CA GLN A 57 -0.04 -56.71 -63.18
C GLN A 57 0.95 -55.71 -63.79
N GLU A 58 1.03 -55.68 -65.13
CA GLU A 58 1.93 -54.82 -65.89
C GLU A 58 1.50 -53.34 -65.82
N ASP A 59 0.19 -53.06 -65.86
CA ASP A 59 -0.36 -51.72 -65.62
C ASP A 59 -0.10 -51.25 -64.17
N VAL A 60 -0.20 -52.12 -63.16
CA VAL A 60 0.10 -51.76 -61.76
C VAL A 60 1.59 -51.45 -61.59
N GLU A 61 2.47 -52.18 -62.25
CA GLU A 61 3.92 -51.90 -62.26
C GLU A 61 4.20 -50.53 -62.91
N HIS A 62 3.52 -50.21 -64.01
CA HIS A 62 3.71 -48.94 -64.73
C HIS A 62 3.04 -47.73 -64.05
N ILE A 63 1.92 -47.93 -63.33
CA ILE A 63 1.24 -46.91 -62.51
C ILE A 63 2.11 -46.51 -61.30
N PHE A 64 2.92 -47.44 -60.77
CA PHE A 64 3.89 -47.19 -59.70
C PHE A 64 5.33 -47.29 -60.19
N ASN A 65 5.59 -46.80 -61.40
CA ASN A 65 6.95 -46.70 -61.94
C ASN A 65 7.88 -45.90 -61.00
N GLU A 66 9.18 -46.15 -61.13
CA GLU A 66 10.21 -45.49 -60.32
C GLU A 66 10.09 -43.96 -60.37
N ASP A 67 9.75 -43.39 -61.54
CA ASP A 67 9.48 -41.95 -61.73
C ASP A 67 8.34 -41.42 -60.83
N PHE A 68 7.23 -42.16 -60.70
CA PHE A 68 6.11 -41.77 -59.83
C PHE A 68 6.49 -41.87 -58.35
N ARG A 69 7.31 -42.87 -57.98
CA ARG A 69 7.84 -43.01 -56.61
C ARG A 69 8.80 -41.89 -56.27
N GLU A 70 9.65 -41.49 -57.21
CA GLU A 70 10.54 -40.34 -57.07
C GLU A 70 9.77 -39.02 -56.97
N GLU A 71 8.72 -38.83 -57.78
CA GLU A 71 7.86 -37.65 -57.69
C GLU A 71 7.08 -37.62 -56.37
N LEU A 72 6.53 -38.75 -55.93
CA LEU A 72 5.84 -38.84 -54.63
C LEU A 72 6.81 -38.56 -53.48
N ARG A 73 8.04 -39.08 -53.55
CA ARG A 73 9.09 -38.82 -52.56
C ARG A 73 9.52 -37.35 -52.56
N ASN A 74 9.70 -36.74 -53.74
CA ASN A 74 10.07 -35.34 -53.87
C ASN A 74 8.95 -34.40 -53.40
N ARG A 75 7.70 -34.70 -53.77
CA ARG A 75 6.50 -33.99 -53.33
C ARG A 75 6.29 -34.15 -51.83
N GLY A 76 6.48 -35.36 -51.30
CA GLY A 76 6.46 -35.64 -49.87
C GLY A 76 7.51 -34.83 -49.12
N ARG A 77 8.76 -34.83 -49.58
CA ARG A 77 9.85 -33.99 -49.02
C ARG A 77 9.48 -32.51 -49.04
N LEU A 78 9.02 -31.99 -50.18
CA LEU A 78 8.59 -30.59 -50.32
C LEU A 78 7.45 -30.24 -49.37
N HIS A 79 6.44 -31.12 -49.24
CA HIS A 79 5.35 -30.91 -48.29
C HIS A 79 5.83 -30.94 -46.84
N PHE A 80 6.73 -31.86 -46.48
CA PHE A 80 7.30 -31.89 -45.13
C PHE A 80 8.15 -30.66 -44.83
N GLU A 81 9.02 -30.24 -45.75
CA GLU A 81 9.81 -29.01 -45.61
C GLU A 81 8.91 -27.78 -45.45
N LYS A 82 7.84 -27.71 -46.25
CA LYS A 82 6.84 -26.64 -46.15
C LYS A 82 6.14 -26.66 -44.78
N ILE A 83 5.63 -27.81 -44.34
CA ILE A 83 4.92 -27.94 -43.07
C ILE A 83 5.84 -27.64 -41.89
N ILE A 84 7.10 -28.09 -41.92
CA ILE A 84 8.08 -27.79 -40.88
C ILE A 84 8.39 -26.29 -40.86
N GLY A 85 8.58 -25.67 -42.03
CA GLY A 85 8.79 -24.22 -42.13
C GLY A 85 7.61 -23.41 -41.61
N GLU A 86 6.39 -23.78 -41.98
CA GLU A 86 5.16 -23.14 -41.50
C GLU A 86 4.98 -23.31 -39.99
N ASN A 87 5.20 -24.52 -39.45
CA ASN A 87 5.11 -24.78 -38.01
C ASN A 87 6.19 -24.05 -37.21
N ALA A 88 7.42 -23.99 -37.71
CA ALA A 88 8.49 -23.22 -37.08
C ALA A 88 8.18 -21.72 -37.09
N MET A 89 7.60 -21.21 -38.19
CA MET A 89 7.14 -19.83 -38.27
C MET A 89 6.04 -19.53 -37.24
N PHE A 90 5.04 -20.40 -37.11
CA PHE A 90 3.99 -20.24 -36.10
C PHE A 90 4.53 -20.28 -34.68
N LEU A 91 5.44 -21.22 -34.38
CA LEU A 91 6.07 -21.29 -33.06
C LEU A 91 6.87 -20.01 -32.76
N GLN A 92 7.65 -19.51 -33.72
CA GLN A 92 8.43 -18.29 -33.53
C GLN A 92 7.51 -17.07 -33.33
N GLN A 93 6.41 -17.00 -34.09
CA GLN A 93 5.41 -15.94 -33.92
C GLN A 93 4.79 -16.00 -32.53
N ASP A 94 4.39 -17.18 -32.07
CA ASP A 94 3.76 -17.40 -30.77
C ASP A 94 4.72 -17.09 -29.62
N LEU A 95 5.98 -17.53 -29.71
CA LEU A 95 7.01 -17.18 -28.73
C LEU A 95 7.25 -15.67 -28.68
N ARG A 96 7.27 -14.98 -29.82
CA ARG A 96 7.44 -13.53 -29.85
C ARG A 96 6.22 -12.81 -29.25
N GLN A 97 5.02 -13.29 -29.54
CA GLN A 97 3.79 -12.73 -29.00
C GLN A 97 3.73 -12.94 -27.48
N THR A 98 3.91 -14.18 -27.02
CA THR A 98 3.96 -14.53 -25.60
C THR A 98 5.03 -13.75 -24.85
N THR A 99 6.22 -13.55 -25.45
CA THR A 99 7.29 -12.74 -24.84
C THR A 99 6.88 -11.27 -24.68
N THR A 100 6.16 -10.72 -25.66
CA THR A 100 5.67 -9.34 -25.62
C THR A 100 4.58 -9.19 -24.55
N GLU A 101 3.60 -10.09 -24.56
CA GLU A 101 2.51 -10.12 -23.58
C GLU A 101 3.05 -10.31 -22.15
N LEU A 102 4.02 -11.22 -21.96
CA LEU A 102 4.65 -11.43 -20.66
C LEU A 102 5.38 -10.17 -20.18
N ASN A 103 6.11 -9.49 -21.06
CA ASN A 103 6.82 -8.26 -20.69
C ASN A 103 5.86 -7.13 -20.33
N GLU A 104 4.77 -6.96 -21.09
CA GLU A 104 3.72 -5.99 -20.78
C GLU A 104 3.03 -6.32 -19.45
N TYR A 105 2.66 -7.58 -19.24
CA TYR A 105 2.08 -8.06 -17.99
C TYR A 105 3.00 -7.81 -16.80
N MET A 106 4.28 -8.19 -16.92
CA MET A 106 5.26 -7.96 -15.85
C MET A 106 5.42 -6.47 -15.55
N ARG A 107 5.52 -5.61 -16.56
CA ARG A 107 5.62 -4.16 -16.36
C ARG A 107 4.38 -3.61 -15.65
N ALA A 108 3.19 -4.04 -16.07
CA ALA A 108 1.92 -3.63 -15.46
C ALA A 108 1.83 -4.09 -14.00
N GLU A 109 2.17 -5.35 -13.73
CA GLU A 109 2.07 -5.93 -12.40
C GLU A 109 3.11 -5.34 -11.43
N ILE A 110 4.35 -5.12 -11.88
CA ILE A 110 5.37 -4.42 -11.10
C ILE A 110 4.90 -3.00 -10.78
N THR A 111 4.37 -2.26 -11.76
CA THR A 111 3.88 -0.90 -11.55
C THR A 111 2.73 -0.88 -10.55
N ARG A 112 1.77 -1.81 -10.70
CA ARG A 112 0.62 -1.96 -9.79
C ARG A 112 1.07 -2.28 -8.37
N THR A 113 1.97 -3.25 -8.21
CA THR A 113 2.49 -3.67 -6.91
C THR A 113 3.24 -2.53 -6.24
N LEU A 114 4.11 -1.83 -6.98
CA LEU A 114 4.82 -0.66 -6.47
C LEU A 114 3.85 0.44 -6.03
N GLN A 115 2.81 0.75 -6.80
CA GLN A 115 1.81 1.74 -6.41
C GLN A 115 1.08 1.37 -5.12
N ILE A 116 0.72 0.09 -4.96
CA ILE A 116 0.07 -0.41 -3.74
C ILE A 116 1.00 -0.28 -2.55
N GLU A 117 2.25 -0.74 -2.67
CA GLU A 117 3.24 -0.65 -1.60
C GLU A 117 3.58 0.80 -1.25
N PHE A 118 3.76 1.68 -2.24
CA PHE A 118 3.98 3.11 -2.00
C PHE A 118 2.82 3.76 -1.24
N LYS A 119 1.57 3.46 -1.62
CA LYS A 119 0.40 3.97 -0.91
C LYS A 119 0.35 3.46 0.53
N LYS A 120 0.70 2.19 0.76
CA LYS A 120 0.79 1.61 2.11
C LYS A 120 1.91 2.25 2.94
N TYR A 121 3.06 2.53 2.32
CA TYR A 121 4.16 3.24 2.97
C TYR A 121 3.79 4.68 3.30
N GLU A 122 3.14 5.41 2.38
CA GLU A 122 2.63 6.77 2.61
C GLU A 122 1.68 6.81 3.80
N GLN A 123 0.74 5.86 3.86
CA GLN A 123 -0.17 5.72 4.98
C GLN A 123 0.58 5.42 6.28
N SER A 124 1.51 4.46 6.26
CA SER A 124 2.30 4.10 7.45
C SER A 124 3.17 5.26 7.97
N ILE A 125 3.75 6.06 7.07
CA ILE A 125 4.50 7.28 7.43
C ILE A 125 3.57 8.33 8.02
N THR A 126 2.37 8.50 7.46
CA THR A 126 1.38 9.44 7.97
C THR A 126 0.91 9.03 9.37
N ASP A 127 0.63 7.74 9.59
CA ASP A 127 0.24 7.20 10.89
C ASP A 127 1.37 7.35 11.91
N ALA A 128 2.61 7.04 11.53
CA ALA A 128 3.78 7.23 12.39
C ALA A 128 4.02 8.70 12.75
N LYS A 129 3.81 9.63 11.79
CA LYS A 129 3.88 11.07 12.05
C LYS A 129 2.79 11.49 13.03
N GLN A 130 1.57 11.01 12.87
CA GLN A 130 0.46 11.33 13.77
C GLN A 130 0.73 10.80 15.19
N LEU A 131 1.23 9.57 15.31
CA LEU A 131 1.64 8.97 16.59
C LEU A 131 2.76 9.80 17.26
N ALA A 132 3.73 10.28 16.49
CA ALA A 132 4.81 11.11 17.01
C ALA A 132 4.28 12.46 17.51
N LEU A 133 3.36 13.09 16.77
CA LEU A 133 2.71 14.33 17.19
C LEU A 133 1.93 14.14 18.49
N ASP A 134 1.12 13.09 18.60
CA ASP A 134 0.37 12.75 19.82
C ASP A 134 1.31 12.47 21.00
N SER A 135 2.41 11.75 20.77
CA SER A 135 3.42 11.48 21.79
C SER A 135 4.12 12.76 22.27
N ILE A 136 4.41 13.70 21.37
CA ILE A 136 4.99 15.00 21.71
C ILE A 136 3.99 15.81 22.53
N GLU A 137 2.73 15.89 22.11
CA GLU A 137 1.67 16.60 22.83
C GLU A 137 1.48 16.02 24.25
N LYS A 138 1.43 14.69 24.37
CA LYS A 138 1.37 14.00 25.65
C LYS A 138 2.60 14.25 26.52
N THR A 139 3.79 14.35 25.92
CA THR A 139 5.03 14.68 26.63
C THR A 139 4.98 16.11 27.16
N VAL A 140 4.53 17.08 26.35
CA VAL A 140 4.37 18.48 26.76
C VAL A 140 3.39 18.60 27.92
N THR A 141 2.23 17.95 27.83
CA THR A 141 1.23 17.98 28.92
C THR A 141 1.75 17.32 30.20
N THR A 142 2.47 16.20 30.09
CA THR A 142 3.09 15.54 31.25
C THR A 142 4.17 16.41 31.88
N ILE A 143 5.01 17.07 31.08
CA ILE A 143 6.04 18.00 31.57
C ILE A 143 5.39 19.18 32.30
N GLU A 144 4.32 19.74 31.75
CA GLU A 144 3.60 20.86 32.38
C GLU A 144 3.00 20.44 33.73
N GLN A 145 2.39 19.26 33.81
CA GLN A 145 1.89 18.70 35.07
C GLN A 145 3.02 18.48 36.08
N GLN A 146 4.16 17.93 35.65
CA GLN A 146 5.34 17.75 36.51
C GLN A 146 5.89 19.09 37.01
N ARG A 147 5.90 20.13 36.16
CA ARG A 147 6.34 21.47 36.54
C ARG A 147 5.47 22.03 37.66
N LEU A 148 4.14 21.94 37.53
CA LEU A 148 3.20 22.42 38.55
C LEU A 148 3.36 21.67 39.88
N VAL A 149 3.57 20.35 39.83
CA VAL A 149 3.82 19.55 41.03
C VAL A 149 5.14 19.95 41.69
N LEU A 150 6.21 20.11 40.91
CA LEU A 150 7.51 20.53 41.43
C LEU A 150 7.44 21.92 42.05
N GLU A 151 6.75 22.86 41.40
CA GLU A 151 6.54 24.22 41.91
C GLU A 151 5.83 24.21 43.27
N SER A 152 4.73 23.44 43.38
CA SER A 152 4.00 23.28 44.63
C SER A 152 4.87 22.64 45.73
N GLN A 153 5.65 21.61 45.39
CA GLN A 153 6.57 20.98 46.34
C GLN A 153 7.66 21.94 46.81
N MET A 154 8.25 22.73 45.90
CA MET A 154 9.25 23.75 46.24
C MET A 154 8.68 24.83 47.14
N GLN A 155 7.47 25.34 46.86
CA GLN A 155 6.80 26.33 47.71
C GLN A 155 6.52 25.76 49.12
N ASN A 156 6.05 24.52 49.20
CA ASN A 156 5.80 23.86 50.49
C ASN A 156 7.10 23.63 51.28
N GLN A 157 8.18 23.23 50.62
CA GLN A 157 9.50 23.08 51.26
C GLN A 157 10.05 24.43 51.74
N ALA A 158 9.97 25.47 50.91
CA ALA A 158 10.41 26.81 51.27
C ALA A 158 9.63 27.34 52.48
N LYS A 159 8.31 27.14 52.50
CA LYS A 159 7.47 27.50 53.64
C LYS A 159 7.85 26.71 54.90
N SER A 160 7.98 25.40 54.78
CA SER A 160 8.38 24.55 55.92
C SER A 160 9.76 24.92 56.46
N GLN A 161 10.72 25.29 55.60
CA GLN A 161 12.03 25.78 56.02
C GLN A 161 11.93 27.13 56.72
N ARG A 162 11.13 28.07 56.19
CA ARG A 162 10.88 29.37 56.83
C ARG A 162 10.30 29.17 58.23
N ASP A 163 9.30 28.31 58.35
CA ASP A 163 8.65 28.01 59.63
C ASP A 163 9.64 27.40 60.63
N GLN A 164 10.49 26.45 60.20
CA GLN A 164 11.56 25.89 61.05
C GLN A 164 12.59 26.93 61.49
N ILE A 165 12.97 27.86 60.60
CA ILE A 165 13.92 28.93 60.93
C ILE A 165 13.29 29.88 61.97
N ILE A 166 12.02 30.26 61.79
CA ILE A 166 11.29 31.10 62.74
C ILE A 166 11.18 30.40 64.10
N GLU A 167 10.81 29.12 64.13
CA GLU A 167 10.68 28.35 65.37
C GLU A 167 12.01 28.28 66.13
N ARG A 168 13.12 27.99 65.43
CA ARG A 168 14.46 27.99 66.03
C ARG A 168 14.87 29.37 66.53
N PHE A 169 14.56 30.42 65.76
CA PHE A 169 14.86 31.79 66.14
C PHE A 169 14.08 32.21 67.38
N GLU A 170 12.79 31.88 67.47
CA GLU A 170 11.97 32.14 68.66
C GLU A 170 12.51 31.41 69.90
N ALA A 171 12.86 30.12 69.76
CA ALA A 171 13.44 29.33 70.84
C ALA A 171 14.81 29.86 71.28
N GLN A 172 15.64 30.33 70.34
CA GLN A 172 16.94 30.93 70.65
C GLN A 172 16.82 32.32 71.25
N MET A 173 15.91 33.18 70.76
CA MET A 173 15.68 34.51 71.31
C MET A 173 15.29 34.45 72.78
N ALA A 174 14.42 33.52 73.18
CA ALA A 174 14.08 33.35 74.60
C ALA A 174 15.32 33.07 75.47
N ASN A 175 16.24 32.24 74.98
CA ASN A 175 17.50 31.93 75.68
C ASN A 175 18.50 33.08 75.65
N VAL A 176 18.64 33.76 74.52
CA VAL A 176 19.54 34.90 74.34
C VAL A 176 19.09 36.07 75.21
N ILE A 177 17.78 36.40 75.21
CA ILE A 177 17.22 37.43 76.08
C ILE A 177 17.45 37.07 77.54
N ASN A 178 17.18 35.82 77.96
CA ASN A 178 17.44 35.39 79.34
C ASN A 178 18.93 35.57 79.72
N HIS A 179 19.85 35.17 78.83
CA HIS A 179 21.29 35.36 79.06
C HIS A 179 21.69 36.84 79.11
N TYR A 180 21.22 37.68 78.18
CA TYR A 180 21.51 39.12 78.16
C TYR A 180 20.90 39.84 79.36
N VAL A 181 19.69 39.46 79.79
CA VAL A 181 19.04 40.01 80.99
C VAL A 181 19.83 39.59 82.24
N MET A 182 20.23 38.33 82.39
CA MET A 182 21.09 37.89 83.49
C MET A 182 22.46 38.57 83.50
N GLN A 183 23.06 38.77 82.34
CA GLN A 183 24.39 39.39 82.20
C GLN A 183 24.33 40.92 82.40
N ALA A 184 23.24 41.58 81.98
CA ALA A 184 22.99 43.00 82.23
C ALA A 184 22.58 43.29 83.68
N ILE A 185 21.87 42.37 84.34
CA ILE A 185 21.50 42.47 85.76
C ILE A 185 22.69 42.15 86.69
N GLY A 186 23.66 41.37 86.21
CA GLY A 186 24.79 40.91 87.01
C GLY A 186 25.80 41.99 87.42
N ASN A 187 25.73 43.21 86.88
CA ASN A 187 26.67 44.27 87.24
C ASN A 187 26.00 45.65 87.27
N GLN A 188 25.31 45.91 88.39
CA GLN A 188 24.98 47.23 88.96
C GLN A 188 23.84 48.05 88.33
N ILE A 189 22.88 48.38 89.21
CA ILE A 189 21.91 49.50 89.20
C ILE A 189 20.46 49.13 88.83
N ASP A 190 19.55 49.60 89.69
CA ASP A 190 18.10 49.48 89.68
C ASP A 190 17.47 49.98 88.36
N LEU A 191 16.85 49.07 87.61
CA LEU A 191 16.18 49.28 86.32
C LEU A 191 14.84 48.53 86.23
N SER A 192 14.24 48.18 87.38
CA SER A 192 13.01 47.38 87.44
C SER A 192 11.87 48.00 86.62
N ASP A 193 11.72 49.33 86.65
CA ASP A 193 10.68 50.06 85.91
C ASP A 193 10.95 50.18 84.40
N GLN A 194 12.22 50.10 83.96
CA GLN A 194 12.58 50.22 82.54
C GLN A 194 12.58 48.86 81.82
N LEU A 195 12.83 47.77 82.55
CA LEU A 195 12.72 46.40 82.02
C LEU A 195 11.28 46.07 81.62
N GLU A 196 10.29 46.50 82.42
CA GLU A 196 8.88 46.30 82.09
C GLU A 196 8.47 47.11 80.86
N PHE A 197 9.02 48.31 80.68
CA PHE A 197 8.82 49.11 79.47
C PHE A 197 9.46 48.47 78.22
N ILE A 198 10.71 48.00 78.30
CA ILE A 198 11.42 47.38 77.17
C ILE A 198 10.85 46.00 76.82
N LEU A 199 10.48 45.18 77.81
CA LEU A 199 9.79 43.91 77.57
C LEU A 199 8.40 44.15 76.96
N GLY A 200 7.66 45.14 77.46
CA GLY A 200 6.37 45.53 76.88
C GLY A 200 6.50 46.03 75.44
N GLU A 201 7.54 46.81 75.13
CA GLU A 201 7.80 47.33 73.80
C GLU A 201 8.31 46.24 72.83
N LEU A 202 9.11 45.28 73.31
CA LEU A 202 9.52 44.10 72.55
C LEU A 202 8.39 43.10 72.34
N GLU A 203 7.52 42.85 73.32
CA GLU A 203 6.32 42.02 73.15
C GLU A 203 5.32 42.69 72.20
N SER A 204 5.12 44.00 72.35
CA SER A 204 4.31 44.82 71.44
C SER A 204 4.81 44.75 70.00
N ASN A 205 6.12 44.87 69.80
CA ASN A 205 6.73 44.85 68.47
C ASN A 205 7.05 43.45 67.94
N LYS A 206 6.99 42.40 68.77
CA LYS A 206 7.21 41.01 68.36
C LYS A 206 6.28 40.62 67.21
N ALA A 207 5.01 41.03 67.28
CA ALA A 207 4.03 40.78 66.23
C ALA A 207 4.43 41.48 64.91
N ALA A 208 4.89 42.72 64.98
CA ALA A 208 5.33 43.50 63.82
C ALA A 208 6.60 42.92 63.18
N ILE A 209 7.57 42.48 63.98
CA ILE A 209 8.80 41.84 63.49
C ILE A 209 8.49 40.50 62.80
N ILE A 210 7.58 39.70 63.37
CA ILE A 210 7.12 38.45 62.75
C ILE A 210 6.36 38.73 61.44
N GLU A 211 5.58 39.81 61.39
CA GLU A 211 4.83 40.20 60.20
C GLU A 211 5.77 40.69 59.07
N ASP A 212 6.80 41.47 59.40
CA ASP A 212 7.84 41.90 58.44
C ASP A 212 8.62 40.70 57.91
N ILE A 213 9.01 39.76 58.78
CA ILE A 213 9.68 38.52 58.38
C ILE A 213 8.74 37.59 57.62
N LYS A 214 7.41 37.70 57.73
CA LYS A 214 6.45 36.95 56.89
C LYS A 214 6.24 37.59 55.52
N ARG A 215 6.36 38.91 55.40
CA ARG A 215 6.15 39.67 54.16
C ARG A 215 7.40 39.80 53.29
N GLY A 216 8.60 39.71 53.88
CA GLY A 216 9.89 39.69 53.17
C GLY A 216 10.34 41.06 52.65
N ALA A 217 11.63 41.38 52.40
CA ALA A 217 12.82 40.54 52.21
C ALA A 217 12.58 39.22 51.47
#